data_AF-A0A2L0FBX8-F1
#
_entry.id   AF-A0A2L0FBX8-F1
#
_cell.length_a   1.000
_cell.length_b   1.000
_cell.length_c   1.000
_cell.angle_alpha   90.00
_cell.angle_beta   90.00
_cell.angle_gamma   90.00
#
_symmetry.space_group_name_H-M   'P 1'
#
loop_
_entity.id
_entity.type
_entity.pdbx_description
1 polymer ?
#
loop_
_entity_poly.entity_id
_entity_poly.type
_entity_poly.pdbx_seq_one_letter_code
_entity_poly.pdbx_strand_id
1 'polypeptide(L)'
;MKKFARWALAFASVMSIPTSAMALPEFTQYEVCLSNGSRLVDLGFVVFTYIEQVAAPFGDLCRHQGKWCNFAALATCTNTYVAEELSIMNQACDENSLFPADTNISLDPLVPPESHWAFNKFQMKVRIHRLNLTQDSFTGVIKGLAQYHPLAVAYPIKFTPRVHP
;
A
#
# COMPACT_ATOMS: atom_id res chain seq x y z
N MET A 1 -9.85 -18.49 43.25
CA MET A 1 -8.64 -18.51 42.39
C MET A 1 -8.92 -18.76 40.89
N LYS A 2 -10.16 -18.63 40.37
CA LYS A 2 -10.50 -18.90 38.95
C LYS A 2 -10.49 -17.65 38.03
N LYS A 3 -10.19 -16.45 38.54
CA LYS A 3 -10.31 -15.19 37.78
C LYS A 3 -9.01 -14.79 37.05
N PHE A 4 -7.84 -15.21 37.53
CA PHE A 4 -6.55 -14.86 36.88
C PHE A 4 -6.31 -15.59 35.56
N ALA A 5 -6.81 -16.83 35.41
CA ALA A 5 -6.65 -17.58 34.16
C ALA A 5 -7.38 -16.94 32.96
N ARG A 6 -8.46 -16.17 33.20
CA ARG A 6 -9.20 -15.48 32.13
C ARG A 6 -8.46 -14.27 31.57
N TRP A 7 -7.58 -13.63 32.35
CA TRP A 7 -6.79 -12.51 31.88
C TRP A 7 -5.54 -12.96 31.11
N ALA A 8 -4.91 -14.07 31.51
CA ALA A 8 -3.77 -14.64 30.77
C ALA A 8 -4.15 -15.14 29.35
N LEU A 9 -5.37 -15.69 29.19
CA LEU A 9 -5.86 -16.11 27.87
C LEU A 9 -6.25 -14.95 26.95
N ALA A 10 -6.58 -13.78 27.50
CA ALA A 10 -6.89 -12.58 26.71
C ALA A 10 -5.63 -11.88 26.15
N PHE A 11 -4.45 -12.13 26.75
CA PHE A 11 -3.18 -11.64 26.20
C PHE A 11 -2.54 -12.62 25.20
N ALA A 12 -2.87 -13.91 25.27
CA ALA A 12 -2.45 -14.88 24.26
C ALA A 12 -3.25 -14.76 22.95
N SER A 13 -4.50 -14.29 23.00
CA SER A 13 -5.35 -14.09 21.82
C SER A 13 -5.09 -12.77 21.05
N VAL A 14 -4.11 -11.97 21.47
CA VAL A 14 -3.69 -10.73 20.78
C VAL A 14 -2.40 -10.94 19.98
N MET A 15 -1.81 -12.15 20.03
CA MET A 15 -0.59 -12.51 19.29
C MET A 15 -0.83 -13.57 18.21
N SER A 16 -2.08 -13.85 17.85
CA SER A 16 -2.39 -14.61 16.63
C SER A 16 -2.79 -13.65 15.52
N ILE A 17 -1.81 -12.93 14.98
CA ILE A 17 -1.92 -12.41 13.62
C ILE A 17 -1.81 -13.65 12.72
N PRO A 18 -2.85 -14.05 11.98
CA PRO A 18 -2.71 -15.15 11.04
C PRO A 18 -1.65 -14.77 10.01
N THR A 19 -0.54 -15.53 10.01
CA THR A 19 0.55 -15.40 9.06
C THR A 19 0.13 -15.99 7.71
N SER A 20 -0.34 -15.12 6.82
CA SER A 20 -0.36 -15.37 5.38
C SER A 20 -0.16 -14.03 4.68
N ALA A 21 1.09 -13.69 4.35
CA ALA A 21 1.46 -12.59 3.45
C ALA A 21 1.18 -12.97 1.99
N MET A 22 0.94 -12.01 1.10
CA MET A 22 0.42 -12.07 -0.27
C MET A 22 0.50 -10.62 -0.82
N ALA A 23 0.65 -10.47 -2.12
CA ALA A 23 1.17 -9.27 -2.79
C ALA A 23 0.03 -8.35 -3.25
N LEU A 24 0.37 -7.18 -3.80
CA LEU A 24 -0.59 -6.30 -4.46
C LEU A 24 -1.28 -7.04 -5.62
N PRO A 25 -2.60 -7.27 -5.57
CA PRO A 25 -3.33 -7.98 -6.62
C PRO A 25 -3.23 -7.26 -7.97
N GLU A 26 -2.81 -8.00 -8.99
CA GLU A 26 -2.75 -7.48 -10.36
C GLU A 26 -4.14 -7.09 -10.86
N PHE A 27 -4.20 -6.03 -11.68
CA PHE A 27 -5.43 -5.53 -12.32
C PHE A 27 -6.55 -5.07 -11.38
N THR A 28 -6.33 -5.09 -10.07
CA THR A 28 -7.28 -4.51 -9.12
C THR A 28 -7.19 -2.99 -9.17
N GLN A 29 -8.32 -2.35 -9.46
CA GLN A 29 -8.43 -0.90 -9.43
C GLN A 29 -8.72 -0.44 -8.01
N TYR A 30 -7.86 0.43 -7.49
CA TYR A 30 -8.00 1.02 -6.18
C TYR A 30 -8.48 2.46 -6.27
N GLU A 31 -9.54 2.79 -5.55
CA GLU A 31 -9.97 4.15 -5.22
C GLU A 31 -9.05 4.79 -4.20
N VAL A 32 -8.42 5.92 -4.56
CA VAL A 32 -7.43 6.57 -3.72
C VAL A 32 -8.01 7.83 -3.08
N CYS A 33 -8.08 7.83 -1.76
CA CYS A 33 -8.55 8.96 -0.97
C CYS A 33 -7.45 9.43 -0.01
N LEU A 34 -7.29 10.74 0.10
CA LEU A 34 -6.35 11.37 1.04
C LEU A 34 -7.09 12.20 2.07
N SER A 35 -6.74 12.05 3.34
CA SER A 35 -7.29 12.87 4.42
C SER A 35 -6.44 14.14 4.60
N ASN A 36 -7.08 15.30 4.51
CA ASN A 36 -6.45 16.59 4.83
C ASN A 36 -6.73 17.06 6.26
N GLY A 37 -7.26 16.17 7.11
CA GLY A 37 -7.65 16.44 8.50
C GLY A 37 -9.16 16.64 8.68
N SER A 38 -9.81 17.45 7.84
CA SER A 38 -11.25 17.76 7.95
C SER A 38 -12.10 17.12 6.87
N ARG A 39 -11.50 16.75 5.74
CA ARG A 39 -12.19 16.15 4.59
C ARG A 39 -11.35 15.04 3.96
N LEU A 40 -12.05 14.08 3.38
CA LEU A 40 -11.47 13.14 2.43
C LEU A 40 -11.47 13.79 1.04
N VAL A 41 -10.31 13.80 0.40
CA VAL A 41 -10.12 14.25 -0.97
C VAL A 41 -9.96 13.02 -1.84
N ASP A 42 -10.81 12.88 -2.84
CA ASP A 42 -10.69 11.86 -3.88
C ASP A 42 -9.54 12.23 -4.83
N LEU A 43 -8.59 11.32 -4.99
CA LEU A 43 -7.42 11.45 -5.84
C LEU A 43 -7.49 10.56 -7.09
N GLY A 44 -8.65 9.97 -7.36
CA GLY A 44 -8.91 9.09 -8.48
C GLY A 44 -8.55 7.65 -8.17
N PHE A 45 -7.88 6.98 -9.10
CA PHE A 45 -7.65 5.54 -9.03
C PHE A 45 -6.23 5.16 -9.37
N VAL A 46 -5.77 4.06 -8.79
CA VAL A 46 -4.50 3.44 -9.16
C VAL A 46 -4.72 1.97 -9.49
N VAL A 47 -3.96 1.47 -10.45
CA VAL A 47 -3.82 0.05 -10.76
C VAL A 47 -2.35 -0.30 -10.63
N PHE A 48 -2.04 -1.39 -9.95
CA PHE A 48 -0.69 -1.92 -9.84
C PHE A 48 -0.49 -3.08 -10.81
N THR A 49 0.70 -3.14 -11.38
CA THR A 49 1.16 -4.23 -12.26
C THR A 49 2.51 -4.67 -11.76
N TYR A 50 2.64 -5.97 -11.50
CA TYR A 50 3.90 -6.57 -11.11
C TYR A 50 4.95 -6.42 -12.21
N ILE A 51 6.19 -6.16 -11.81
CA ILE A 51 7.34 -6.03 -12.71
C ILE A 51 8.25 -7.24 -12.55
N GLU A 52 8.74 -7.44 -11.33
CA GLU A 52 9.71 -8.50 -11.01
C GLU A 52 9.85 -8.69 -9.50
N GLN A 53 10.37 -9.86 -9.12
CA GLN A 53 10.84 -10.17 -7.78
C GLN A 53 12.33 -9.89 -7.70
N VAL A 54 12.73 -9.06 -6.73
CA VAL A 54 14.14 -8.81 -6.42
C VAL A 54 14.50 -9.57 -5.15
N ALA A 55 15.36 -10.57 -5.33
CA ALA A 55 15.91 -11.30 -4.20
C ALA A 55 16.81 -10.38 -3.37
N ALA A 56 16.57 -10.28 -2.06
CA ALA A 56 17.43 -9.53 -1.15
C ALA A 56 17.83 -10.39 0.07
N PRO A 57 19.00 -10.12 0.69
CA PRO A 57 19.51 -10.95 1.78
C PRO A 57 18.59 -11.05 3.00
N PHE A 58 17.63 -10.14 3.14
CA PHE A 58 16.72 -10.04 4.30
C PHE A 58 15.23 -10.13 3.93
N GLY A 59 14.93 -10.78 2.80
CA GLY A 59 13.57 -10.95 2.31
C GLY A 59 13.43 -10.45 0.88
N ASP A 60 12.57 -11.09 0.11
CA ASP A 60 12.36 -10.73 -1.28
C ASP A 60 11.43 -9.51 -1.38
N LEU A 61 11.72 -8.65 -2.36
CA LEU A 61 10.94 -7.46 -2.67
C LEU A 61 10.16 -7.68 -3.96
N CYS A 62 8.85 -7.44 -3.94
CA CYS A 62 8.04 -7.42 -5.15
C CYS A 62 7.97 -6.00 -5.69
N ARG A 63 8.43 -5.80 -6.92
CA ARG A 63 8.38 -4.49 -7.57
C ARG A 63 7.11 -4.38 -8.39
N HIS A 64 6.43 -3.24 -8.23
CA HIS A 64 5.18 -2.95 -8.92
C HIS A 64 5.23 -1.58 -9.59
N GLN A 65 4.70 -1.51 -10.80
CA GLN A 65 4.38 -0.25 -11.48
C GLN A 65 2.92 0.10 -11.20
N GLY A 66 2.69 1.23 -10.54
CA GLY A 66 1.38 1.83 -10.35
C GLY A 66 1.06 2.84 -11.44
N LYS A 67 -0.09 2.71 -12.10
CA LYS A 67 -0.66 3.76 -12.96
C LYS A 67 -1.77 4.48 -12.21
N TRP A 68 -1.48 5.69 -11.76
CA TRP A 68 -2.41 6.53 -11.00
C TRP A 68 -3.06 7.55 -11.93
N CYS A 69 -4.39 7.49 -12.05
CA CYS A 69 -5.19 8.41 -12.83
C CYS A 69 -6.10 9.25 -11.93
N ASN A 70 -6.20 10.54 -12.23
CA ASN A 70 -7.12 11.46 -11.58
C ASN A 70 -8.04 12.09 -12.65
N PHE A 71 -9.32 12.22 -12.32
CA PHE A 71 -10.36 12.76 -13.20
C PHE A 71 -10.86 14.14 -12.76
N ALA A 72 -10.24 14.74 -11.74
CA ALA A 72 -10.55 16.08 -11.31
C ALA A 72 -10.01 17.13 -12.30
N ALA A 73 -10.89 18.04 -12.74
CA ALA A 73 -10.66 19.11 -13.72
C ALA A 73 -10.19 18.63 -15.12
N LEU A 74 -9.09 17.89 -15.21
CA LEU A 74 -8.57 17.29 -16.43
C LEU A 74 -8.12 15.85 -16.14
N ALA A 75 -8.65 14.90 -16.93
CA ALA A 75 -8.27 13.51 -16.84
C ALA A 75 -6.78 13.35 -17.17
N THR A 76 -5.98 12.98 -16.18
CA THR A 76 -4.54 12.78 -16.34
C THR A 76 -4.11 11.53 -15.60
N CYS A 77 -3.07 10.87 -16.13
CA CYS A 77 -2.47 9.69 -15.50
C CYS A 77 -0.98 9.90 -15.30
N THR A 78 -0.42 9.22 -14.31
CA THR A 78 0.98 9.25 -13.99
C THR A 78 1.44 7.90 -13.46
N ASN A 79 2.75 7.67 -13.52
CA ASN A 79 3.34 6.45 -13.00
C ASN A 79 3.89 6.68 -11.59
N THR A 80 3.75 5.68 -10.74
CA THR A 80 4.41 5.53 -9.44
C THR A 80 5.02 4.14 -9.39
N TYR A 81 6.15 3.96 -8.72
CA TYR A 81 6.76 2.64 -8.58
C TYR A 81 6.84 2.32 -7.10
N VAL A 82 6.36 1.14 -6.72
CA VAL A 82 6.32 0.72 -5.33
C VAL A 82 7.04 -0.61 -5.17
N ALA A 83 7.72 -0.77 -4.04
CA ALA A 83 8.26 -2.02 -3.60
C ALA A 83 7.42 -2.53 -2.44
N GLU A 84 7.09 -3.80 -2.50
CA GLU A 84 6.34 -4.51 -1.49
C GLU A 84 7.27 -5.48 -0.76
N GLU A 85 7.39 -5.29 0.55
CA GLU A 85 8.11 -6.17 1.45
C GLU A 85 7.16 -7.28 1.90
N LEU A 86 7.49 -8.52 1.52
CA LEU A 86 6.72 -9.70 1.93
C LEU A 86 7.17 -10.21 3.30
N SER A 87 6.25 -10.84 4.03
CA SER A 87 6.60 -11.48 5.31
C SER A 87 7.42 -12.76 5.11
N ILE A 88 8.19 -13.16 6.12
CA ILE A 88 9.08 -14.34 6.13
C ILE A 88 8.40 -15.63 5.62
N MET A 89 7.08 -15.76 5.83
CA MET A 89 6.33 -16.97 5.49
C MET A 89 5.87 -17.03 4.03
N ASN A 90 6.02 -15.96 3.25
CA ASN A 90 5.59 -15.95 1.87
C ASN A 90 6.54 -15.14 0.99
N GLN A 91 7.42 -15.84 0.26
CA GLN A 91 8.56 -15.22 -0.45
C GLN A 91 8.36 -15.16 -1.97
N ALA A 92 7.31 -15.78 -2.52
CA ALA A 92 7.08 -15.83 -3.97
C ALA A 92 6.12 -14.72 -4.41
N CYS A 93 6.62 -13.70 -5.11
CA CYS A 93 5.80 -12.57 -5.59
C CYS A 93 4.69 -13.01 -6.56
N ASP A 94 4.96 -14.01 -7.40
CA ASP A 94 4.03 -14.48 -8.43
C ASP A 94 2.82 -15.23 -7.84
N GLU A 95 3.01 -16.04 -6.79
CA GLU A 95 1.92 -16.70 -6.08
C GLU A 95 1.07 -15.68 -5.31
N ASN A 96 1.76 -14.65 -4.83
CA ASN A 96 1.22 -13.60 -4.01
C ASN A 96 0.45 -12.56 -4.83
N SER A 97 0.69 -12.39 -6.13
CA SER A 97 -0.04 -11.42 -6.97
C SER A 97 -1.49 -11.85 -7.26
N LEU A 98 -1.85 -13.09 -6.93
CA LEU A 98 -3.17 -13.65 -7.13
C LEU A 98 -4.10 -13.48 -5.92
N PHE A 99 -3.56 -13.18 -4.73
CA PHE A 99 -4.33 -13.09 -3.49
C PHE A 99 -3.84 -11.90 -2.63
N PRO A 100 -4.69 -11.19 -1.84
CA PRO A 100 -4.27 -9.98 -1.12
C PRO A 100 -3.70 -10.25 0.28
N ALA A 101 -2.59 -9.63 0.74
CA ALA A 101 -2.19 -9.73 2.17
C ALA A 101 -1.59 -8.53 2.88
N ASP A 102 -1.22 -8.80 4.15
CA ASP A 102 -0.45 -7.95 5.03
C ASP A 102 0.98 -7.79 4.53
N THR A 103 1.20 -6.67 3.84
CA THR A 103 2.51 -6.28 3.32
C THR A 103 2.80 -4.83 3.64
N ASN A 104 4.08 -4.50 3.72
CA ASN A 104 4.54 -3.13 3.79
C ASN A 104 4.90 -2.69 2.38
N ILE A 105 4.28 -1.61 1.91
CA ILE A 105 4.49 -1.08 0.57
C ILE A 105 5.12 0.29 0.70
N SER A 106 6.24 0.49 0.04
CA SER A 106 6.96 1.76 0.02
C SER A 106 7.32 2.17 -1.41
N LEU A 107 7.88 3.37 -1.59
CA LEU A 107 8.43 3.74 -2.89
C LEU A 107 9.58 2.80 -3.24
N ASP A 108 9.60 2.33 -4.49
CA ASP A 108 10.65 1.43 -4.96
C ASP A 108 12.02 2.12 -4.85
N PRO A 109 12.94 1.62 -3.99
CA PRO A 109 14.23 2.25 -3.76
C PRO A 109 15.18 2.10 -4.95
N LEU A 110 14.91 1.19 -5.88
CA LEU A 110 15.70 0.98 -7.08
C LEU A 110 15.31 1.92 -8.22
N VAL A 111 14.19 2.64 -8.08
CA VAL A 111 13.71 3.62 -9.06
C VAL A 111 14.13 5.02 -8.65
N PRO A 112 14.68 5.85 -9.57
CA PRO A 112 15.08 7.21 -9.25
C PRO A 112 13.93 8.03 -8.63
N PRO A 113 14.18 8.80 -7.55
CA PRO A 113 13.14 9.54 -6.82
C PRO A 113 12.25 10.44 -7.69
N GLU A 114 12.78 10.98 -8.79
CA GLU A 114 12.08 11.83 -9.75
C GLU A 114 11.03 11.11 -10.61
N SER A 115 11.02 9.79 -10.59
CA SER A 115 10.09 8.95 -11.36
C SER A 115 8.80 8.64 -10.60
N HIS A 116 8.73 8.96 -9.31
CA HIS A 116 7.57 8.69 -8.48
C HIS A 116 6.61 9.88 -8.47
N TRP A 117 5.49 9.75 -9.19
CA TRP A 117 4.49 10.80 -9.31
C TRP A 117 3.13 10.35 -8.78
N ALA A 118 2.41 11.28 -8.19
CA ALA A 118 1.11 11.07 -7.56
C ALA A 118 0.27 12.35 -7.66
N PHE A 119 -0.92 12.34 -7.08
CA PHE A 119 -1.75 13.53 -6.92
C PHE A 119 -1.78 13.95 -5.44
N ASN A 120 -1.67 15.24 -5.16
CA ASN A 120 -1.76 15.77 -3.78
C ASN A 120 -3.21 16.14 -3.40
N LYS A 121 -3.39 16.66 -2.19
CA LYS A 121 -4.69 17.15 -1.67
C LYS A 121 -5.39 18.22 -2.53
N PHE A 122 -4.67 18.85 -3.45
CA PHE A 122 -5.22 19.83 -4.41
C PHE A 122 -5.48 19.19 -5.78
N GLN A 123 -5.42 17.85 -5.86
CA GLN A 123 -5.60 17.08 -7.09
C GLN A 123 -4.56 17.40 -8.18
N MET A 124 -3.43 18.01 -7.81
CA MET A 124 -2.35 18.36 -8.74
C MET A 124 -1.34 17.23 -8.83
N LYS A 125 -0.86 16.94 -10.06
CA LYS A 125 0.25 16.02 -10.29
C LYS A 125 1.52 16.56 -9.64
N VAL A 126 2.08 15.81 -8.71
CA VAL A 126 3.29 16.17 -7.97
C VAL A 126 4.16 14.94 -7.73
N ARG A 127 5.44 15.15 -7.43
CA ARG A 127 6.33 14.06 -7.02
C ARG A 127 5.98 13.62 -5.61
N ILE A 128 6.01 12.32 -5.38
CA ILE A 128 5.90 11.76 -4.04
C ILE A 128 7.30 11.56 -3.48
N HIS A 129 7.54 12.09 -2.29
CA HIS A 129 8.83 12.00 -1.62
C HIS A 129 8.92 10.76 -0.74
N ARG A 130 7.81 10.43 -0.06
CA ARG A 130 7.70 9.25 0.78
C ARG A 130 6.31 8.66 0.69
N LEU A 131 6.26 7.34 0.63
CA LEU A 131 5.06 6.55 0.70
C LEU A 131 5.38 5.37 1.62
N ASN A 132 4.59 5.17 2.67
CA ASN A 132 4.63 3.92 3.45
C ASN A 132 3.18 3.51 3.67
N LEU A 133 2.85 2.32 3.23
CA LEU A 133 1.52 1.78 3.25
C LEU A 133 1.53 0.37 3.82
N THR A 134 0.41 -0.02 4.38
CA THR A 134 0.13 -1.38 4.83
C THR A 134 -1.16 -1.83 4.19
N GLN A 135 -1.12 -2.99 3.56
CA GLN A 135 -2.32 -3.65 3.05
C GLN A 135 -2.93 -4.54 4.14
N ASP A 136 -4.27 -4.62 4.17
CA ASP A 136 -5.03 -5.53 5.03
C ASP A 136 -5.40 -6.77 4.21
N SER A 137 -4.98 -7.96 4.68
CA SER A 137 -5.22 -9.23 3.97
C SER A 137 -6.68 -9.63 3.81
N PHE A 138 -7.57 -9.17 4.70
CA PHE A 138 -8.98 -9.56 4.67
C PHE A 138 -9.79 -8.67 3.75
N THR A 139 -9.50 -7.37 3.76
CA THR A 139 -10.29 -6.38 3.01
C THR A 139 -9.63 -5.97 1.70
N GLY A 140 -8.34 -6.26 1.51
CA GLY A 140 -7.53 -5.74 0.42
C GLY A 140 -7.34 -4.22 0.48
N VAL A 141 -7.81 -3.54 1.54
CA VAL A 141 -7.69 -2.10 1.68
C VAL A 141 -6.27 -1.75 2.09
N ILE A 142 -5.66 -0.81 1.37
CA ILE A 142 -4.31 -0.33 1.66
C ILE A 142 -4.42 1.02 2.36
N LYS A 143 -3.70 1.21 3.46
CA LYS A 143 -3.71 2.45 4.24
C LYS A 143 -2.29 2.86 4.59
N GLY A 144 -2.04 4.16 4.73
CA GLY A 144 -0.77 4.61 5.25
C GLY A 144 -0.59 6.11 5.11
N LEU A 145 0.64 6.51 4.80
CA LEU A 145 1.06 7.90 4.76
C LEU A 145 1.76 8.23 3.43
N ALA A 146 1.35 9.34 2.84
CA ALA A 146 1.98 9.94 1.67
C ALA A 146 2.55 11.32 2.01
N GLN A 147 3.79 11.58 1.60
CA GLN A 147 4.49 12.85 1.79
C GLN A 147 5.02 13.34 0.45
N TYR A 148 4.70 14.58 0.08
CA TYR A 148 5.02 15.13 -1.25
C TYR A 148 6.23 16.08 -1.25
N HIS A 149 6.77 16.39 -0.07
CA HIS A 149 7.96 17.21 0.10
C HIS A 149 8.69 16.77 1.39
N PRO A 150 10.03 16.74 1.43
CA PRO A 150 10.79 16.25 2.59
C PRO A 150 10.41 16.91 3.93
N LEU A 151 10.08 18.19 3.88
CA LEU A 151 9.71 19.01 5.04
C LEU A 151 8.19 19.18 5.21
N ALA A 152 7.37 18.57 4.34
CA ALA A 152 5.91 18.66 4.47
C ALA A 152 5.37 17.62 5.45
N VAL A 153 4.21 17.91 6.04
CA VAL A 153 3.45 16.94 6.82
C VAL A 153 3.03 15.77 5.91
N ALA A 154 3.15 14.55 6.43
CA ALA A 154 2.63 13.36 5.76
C ALA A 154 1.11 13.30 5.93
N TYR A 155 0.40 12.98 4.84
CA TYR A 155 -1.04 12.88 4.82
C TYR A 155 -1.49 11.42 4.88
N PRO A 156 -2.51 11.10 5.69
CA PRO A 156 -3.14 9.78 5.64
C PRO A 156 -3.73 9.54 4.26
N ILE A 157 -3.42 8.39 3.69
CA ILE A 157 -3.91 7.96 2.37
C ILE A 157 -4.51 6.56 2.49
N LYS A 158 -5.58 6.32 1.73
CA LYS A 158 -6.32 5.07 1.70
C LYS A 158 -6.58 4.67 0.25
N PHE A 159 -6.37 3.40 -0.07
CA PHE A 159 -6.64 2.76 -1.34
C PHE A 159 -7.71 1.70 -1.08
N THR A 160 -8.89 1.85 -1.69
CA THR A 160 -10.01 0.92 -1.51
C THR A 160 -10.24 0.17 -2.82
N PRO A 161 -10.23 -1.18 -2.84
CA PRO A 161 -10.49 -1.91 -4.08
C PRO A 161 -11.91 -1.64 -4.60
N ARG A 162 -12.08 -1.38 -5.91
CA ARG A 162 -13.38 -1.12 -6.53
C ARG A 162 -14.22 -2.37 -6.76
N VAL A 163 -13.55 -3.50 -6.93
CA VAL A 163 -14.17 -4.80 -7.13
C VAL A 163 -13.54 -5.70 -6.08
N HIS A 164 -14.35 -6.29 -5.20
CA HIS A 164 -13.86 -7.37 -4.35
C HIS A 164 -13.47 -8.51 -5.30
N PRO A 165 -12.23 -9.05 -5.23
CA PRO A 165 -11.90 -10.29 -5.91
C PRO A 165 -12.83 -11.43 -5.47
#